data_AF-A0A938VPK0-F1
#
_entry.id   AF-A0A938VPK0-F1
#
_cell.length_a   1.000
_cell.length_b   1.000
_cell.length_c   1.000
_cell.angle_alpha   90.00
_cell.angle_beta   90.00
_cell.angle_gamma   90.00
#
_symmetry.space_group_name_H-M   'P 1'
#
loop_
_entity.id
_entity.type
_entity.pdbx_description
1 polymer ?
#
loop_
_entity_poly.entity_id
_entity_poly.type
_entity_poly.pdbx_seq_one_letter_code
_entity_poly.pdbx_strand_id
1 'polypeptide(L)' 'MALTELQARELRSLMQAWQKASTAVGELLRGGAVTTDGLDMPVVRKAMDQRAQAEALLLAFWSVVVKT' A
#
# COMPACT_ATOMS: atom_id res chain seq x y z
N MET A 1 -0.77 -24.54 6.32
CA MET A 1 0.64 -24.49 5.88
C MET A 1 1.31 -23.32 6.59
N ALA A 2 2.49 -23.51 7.18
CA ALA A 2 3.24 -22.41 7.80
C ALA A 2 4.14 -21.74 6.76
N LEU A 3 4.31 -20.41 6.83
CA LEU A 3 5.21 -19.67 5.95
C LEU A 3 6.66 -20.06 6.24
N THR A 4 7.48 -20.17 5.19
CA THR A 4 8.94 -20.22 5.36
C THR A 4 9.47 -18.89 5.91
N GLU A 5 10.68 -18.88 6.47
CA GLU A 5 11.30 -17.65 6.97
C GLU A 5 11.42 -16.57 5.87
N LEU A 6 11.75 -16.98 4.65
CA LEU A 6 11.83 -16.09 3.48
C LEU A 6 10.46 -15.50 3.14
N GLN A 7 9.42 -16.34 3.06
CA GLN A 7 8.04 -15.89 2.81
C GLN A 7 7.54 -14.96 3.92
N ALA A 8 7.86 -15.24 5.18
CA ALA A 8 7.49 -14.38 6.31
C ALA A 8 8.21 -13.03 6.28
N ARG A 9 9.48 -12.99 5.84
CA ARG A 9 10.22 -11.74 5.62
C ARG A 9 9.64 -10.92 4.48
N GLU A 10 9.33 -11.56 3.36
CA GLU A 10 8.72 -10.90 2.20
C GLU A 10 7.34 -10.34 2.54
N LEU A 11 6.49 -11.13 3.20
CA LEU A 11 5.18 -10.68 3.67
C LEU A 11 5.29 -9.46 4.59
N ARG A 12 6.22 -9.46 5.55
CA ARG A 12 6.45 -8.29 6.42
C ARG A 12 6.83 -7.05 5.61
N SER A 13 7.67 -7.20 4.59
CA SER A 13 8.06 -6.07 3.72
C SER A 13 6.86 -5.53 2.92
N LEU A 14 6.04 -6.41 2.36
CA LEU A 14 4.83 -6.03 1.61
C LEU A 14 3.81 -5.34 2.51
N MET A 15 3.58 -5.88 3.71
CA MET A 15 2.70 -5.28 4.72
C MET A 15 3.18 -3.90 5.15
N GLN A 16 4.48 -3.71 5.36
CA GLN A 16 5.05 -2.39 5.68
C GLN A 16 4.86 -1.39 4.54
N ALA A 17 5.06 -1.81 3.29
CA ALA A 17 4.86 -0.96 2.12
C ALA A 17 3.38 -0.53 1.98
N TRP A 18 2.45 -1.49 2.12
CA TRP A 18 1.01 -1.21 2.07
C TRP A 18 0.55 -0.31 3.22
N GLN A 19 1.05 -0.54 4.44
CA GLN A 19 0.76 0.30 5.59
C GLN A 19 1.26 1.74 5.37
N LYS A 20 2.50 1.90 4.90
CA LYS A 20 3.08 3.22 4.61
C LYS A 20 2.26 3.98 3.56
N ALA A 21 1.89 3.31 2.47
CA ALA A 21 1.06 3.93 1.43
C ALA A 21 -0.35 4.28 1.94
N SER A 22 -0.95 3.42 2.76
CA SER A 22 -2.26 3.68 3.37
C SER A 22 -2.23 4.86 4.35
N THR A 23 -1.18 4.98 5.16
CA THR A 23 -0.97 6.14 6.03
C THR A 23 -0.82 7.42 5.21
N ALA A 24 -0.01 7.40 4.14
CA ALA A 24 0.17 8.56 3.27
C ALA A 24 -1.15 9.04 2.64
N VAL A 25 -1.98 8.12 2.14
CA VAL A 25 -3.32 8.47 1.65
C VAL A 25 -4.18 9.09 2.77
N GLY A 26 -4.17 8.50 3.97
CA GLY A 26 -4.92 9.02 5.11
C GLY A 26 -4.45 10.40 5.59
N GLU A 27 -3.16 10.72 5.47
CA GLU A 27 -2.62 12.06 5.76
C GLU A 27 -3.09 13.09 4.73
N LEU A 28 -3.05 12.74 3.44
CA LEU A 28 -3.50 13.62 2.37
C LEU A 28 -5.00 13.92 2.48
N LEU A 29 -5.83 12.91 2.76
CA LEU A 29 -7.27 13.07 2.93
C LEU A 29 -7.65 13.85 4.21
N ARG A 30 -6.79 13.86 5.24
CA ARG A 30 -6.97 14.67 6.46
C ARG A 30 -6.59 16.14 6.30
N GLY A 31 -6.20 16.56 5.10
CA GLY A 31 -5.85 17.95 4.82
C GLY A 31 -4.44 18.13 4.27
N GLY A 32 -3.60 17.08 4.23
CA GLY A 32 -2.25 17.16 3.68
C GLY A 32 -2.19 17.51 2.18
N ALA A 33 -3.30 17.34 1.46
CA ALA A 33 -3.45 17.73 0.06
C ALA A 33 -4.28 19.02 -0.14
N VAL A 34 -4.69 19.71 0.93
CA VAL A 34 -5.46 20.95 0.81
C VAL A 34 -4.51 22.11 0.54
N THR A 35 -4.70 22.78 -0.60
CA THR A 35 -3.93 23.94 -1.05
C THR A 35 -4.82 25.20 -1.03
N THR A 36 -4.24 26.36 -1.34
CA THR A 36 -4.98 27.61 -1.51
C THR A 36 -6.04 27.53 -2.60
N ASP A 37 -5.82 26.69 -3.62
CA ASP A 37 -6.71 26.54 -4.78
C ASP A 37 -7.68 25.34 -4.62
N GLY A 38 -7.68 24.69 -3.46
CA GLY A 38 -8.50 23.52 -3.15
C GLY A 38 -7.70 22.23 -2.98
N LEU A 39 -8.37 21.09 -3.15
CA LEU A 39 -7.74 19.77 -2.98
C LEU A 39 -6.85 19.43 -4.17
N ASP A 40 -5.57 19.14 -3.91
CA ASP A 40 -4.60 18.66 -4.91
C ASP A 40 -4.92 17.21 -5.30
N MET A 41 -5.87 17.08 -6.23
CA MET A 41 -6.32 15.79 -6.76
C MET A 41 -5.20 14.98 -7.42
N PRO A 42 -4.24 15.56 -8.17
CA PRO A 42 -3.07 14.84 -8.66
C PRO A 42 -2.25 14.16 -7.55
N VAL A 43 -1.98 14.86 -6.44
CA VAL A 43 -1.24 14.30 -5.30
C VAL A 43 -2.02 13.18 -4.62
N VAL A 44 -3.33 13.37 -4.40
CA VAL A 44 -4.20 12.34 -3.83
C VAL A 44 -4.24 11.11 -4.72
N ARG A 45 -4.43 11.28 -6.04
CA ARG A 45 -4.48 10.17 -7.01
C ARG A 45 -3.18 9.37 -7.01
N LYS A 46 -2.04 10.06 -7.06
CA LYS A 46 -0.73 9.40 -7.04
C LYS A 46 -0.55 8.55 -5.78
N ALA A 47 -0.96 9.05 -4.61
CA ALA A 47 -0.87 8.29 -3.37
C ALA A 47 -1.83 7.08 -3.37
N MET A 48 -3.04 7.23 -3.92
CA MET A 48 -3.98 6.12 -4.08
C MET A 48 -3.43 5.04 -5.03
N ASP A 49 -2.82 5.43 -6.15
CA ASP A 49 -2.20 4.49 -7.10
C ASP A 49 -1.06 3.70 -6.44
N GLN A 50 -0.23 4.36 -5.63
CA GLN A 50 0.84 3.71 -4.86
C GLN A 50 0.29 2.71 -3.84
N ARG A 51 -0.80 3.06 -3.15
CA ARG A 51 -1.48 2.15 -2.22
C ARG A 51 -2.06 0.94 -2.96
N ALA A 52 -2.72 1.16 -4.10
CA ALA A 52 -3.30 0.09 -4.92
C ALA A 52 -2.21 -0.84 -5.47
N GLN A 53 -1.05 -0.31 -5.88
CA GLN A 53 0.08 -1.13 -6.32
C GLN A 53 0.62 -2.01 -5.18
N ALA A 54 0.78 -1.45 -3.98
CA ALA A 54 1.23 -2.23 -2.82
C ALA A 54 0.22 -3.33 -2.43
N GLU A 55 -1.07 -3.02 -2.51
CA GLU A 55 -2.15 -3.99 -2.28
C GLU A 55 -2.14 -5.12 -3.32
N ALA A 56 -1.97 -4.79 -4.61
CA ALA A 56 -1.88 -5.78 -5.68
C ALA A 56 -0.70 -6.75 -5.47
N LEU A 57 0.45 -6.26 -5.02
CA LEU A 57 1.61 -7.11 -4.70
C LEU A 57 1.33 -8.02 -3.51
N LEU A 58 0.66 -7.52 -2.47
CA LEU A 58 0.25 -8.33 -1.32
C LEU A 58 -0.72 -9.46 -1.72
N LEU A 59 -1.71 -9.14 -2.56
CA LEU A 59 -2.66 -10.14 -3.08
C LEU A 59 -1.97 -11.17 -3.98
N ALA A 60 -1.03 -10.73 -4.83
CA ALA A 60 -0.23 -11.61 -5.67
C ALA A 60 0.61 -12.59 -4.83
N PHE A 61 1.24 -12.11 -3.75
CA PHE A 61 1.96 -12.95 -2.80
C PHE A 61 1.06 -14.07 -2.25
N TRP A 62 -0.14 -13.73 -1.78
CA TRP A 62 -1.08 -14.74 -1.28
C TRP A 62 -1.55 -15.70 -2.37
N SER A 63 -1.76 -15.23 -3.61
CA SER A 63 -2.11 -16.12 -4.72
C SER A 63 -1.02 -17.14 -5.04
N VAL A 64 0.26 -16.82 -4.82
CA VAL A 64 1.36 -17.75 -5.05
C VAL A 64 1.49 -18.70 -3.86
N VAL A 65 1.49 -18.16 -2.64
CA VAL A 65 1.63 -18.95 -1.40
C VAL A 65 0.50 -19.96 -1.21
N VAL A 66 -0.72 -19.67 -1.65
CA VAL A 66 -1.86 -20.59 -1.54
C VAL A 66 -1.82 -21.72 -2.58
N LYS A 67 -1.10 -21.53 -3.70
CA LYS A 67 -0.97 -22.54 -4.77
C LYS A 67 0.19 -23.50 -4.58
N THR A 68 1.22 -23.10 -3.84
CA THR A 68 2.35 -23.95 -3.41
C THR A 68 1.99 -24.75 -2.17
#